data_AF-A0A1Y0N5Q0-F1
#
_entry.id   AF-A0A1Y0N5Q0-F1
#
_cell.length_a   1.000
_cell.length_b   1.000
_cell.length_c   1.000
_cell.angle_alpha   90.00
_cell.angle_beta   90.00
_cell.angle_gamma   90.00
#
_symmetry.space_group_name_H-M   'P 1'
#
loop_
_entity.id
_entity.type
_entity.pdbx_description
1 polymer ?
#
loop_
_entity_poly.entity_id
_entity_poly.type
_entity_poly.pdbx_seq_one_letter_code
_entity_poly.pdbx_strand_id
1 'polypeptide(L)'
;MSAQPQPAKPRPLASAAPYANGHDTDPNILEAALESKAHLEEQVSQLRNALAKARRDLQGTRAGERRARHSAEHDSLTQLPNRRHFEACLQEALTEQISTRKGLALFFLDLDDFKQVNDSHGHAAGDRLLRVVAARLNQAVRKEDVVCRLGGDEFACLLRGLSQTRQLMQLAAKLFDSVAAPCRLDTCELSVRPSIGIAICPQHGMTGTDLLAHADAAMYRAKREQTGYAFFEGPA
;
A
#
# COMPACT_ATOMS: atom_id res chain seq x y z
N MET A 1 20.16 48.09 -52.68
CA MET A 1 21.07 48.86 -53.54
C MET A 1 21.00 50.29 -53.05
N SER A 2 22.12 50.94 -52.74
CA SER A 2 22.88 51.69 -53.75
C SER A 2 21.97 52.56 -54.62
N ALA A 3 22.16 53.88 -54.50
CA ALA A 3 21.80 54.96 -55.44
C ALA A 3 20.32 55.13 -55.89
N GLN A 4 19.83 56.35 -55.70
CA GLN A 4 18.59 56.90 -56.28
C GLN A 4 18.71 57.09 -57.80
N PRO A 5 17.56 57.14 -58.51
CA PRO A 5 17.17 58.41 -59.14
C PRO A 5 15.66 58.75 -59.01
N GLN A 6 15.36 60.04 -58.86
CA GLN A 6 14.06 60.67 -59.20
C GLN A 6 14.15 61.26 -60.62
N PRO A 7 13.12 61.89 -61.27
CA PRO A 7 11.64 61.91 -61.11
C PRO A 7 10.86 61.76 -62.45
N ALA A 8 9.52 61.57 -62.43
CA ALA A 8 8.59 62.11 -63.45
C ALA A 8 7.11 62.09 -62.98
N LYS A 9 6.43 63.25 -63.08
CA LYS A 9 4.95 63.48 -63.03
C LYS A 9 4.47 63.81 -64.48
N PRO A 10 3.16 63.93 -64.85
CA PRO A 10 1.85 63.52 -64.28
C PRO A 10 0.78 62.98 -65.30
N ARG A 11 -0.34 62.39 -64.79
CA ARG A 11 -1.80 62.36 -65.21
C ARG A 11 -2.26 62.16 -66.69
N PRO A 12 -3.55 61.80 -67.01
CA PRO A 12 -4.73 61.50 -66.15
C PRO A 12 -5.66 60.30 -66.55
N LEU A 13 -6.52 59.93 -65.58
CA LEU A 13 -7.95 59.47 -65.64
C LEU A 13 -8.46 58.44 -66.68
N ALA A 14 -8.82 57.25 -66.17
CA ALA A 14 -10.08 56.51 -66.36
C ALA A 14 -9.94 55.18 -65.57
N SER A 15 -10.90 54.52 -64.96
CA SER A 15 -12.34 54.68 -64.77
C SER A 15 -12.67 53.78 -63.57
N ALA A 16 -13.53 54.25 -62.67
CA ALA A 16 -14.03 53.46 -61.55
C ALA A 16 -14.94 52.34 -62.05
N ALA A 17 -14.71 51.10 -61.60
CA ALA A 17 -15.74 50.06 -61.45
C ALA A 17 -15.19 48.95 -60.52
N PRO A 18 -16.06 48.29 -59.74
CA PRO A 18 -15.74 47.81 -58.41
C PRO A 18 -15.24 46.36 -58.41
N TYR A 19 -14.36 46.04 -57.46
CA TYR A 19 -14.15 44.67 -56.99
C TYR A 19 -15.43 44.21 -56.26
N ALA A 20 -16.40 43.76 -57.04
CA ALA A 20 -17.58 43.06 -56.55
C ALA A 20 -17.64 41.71 -57.27
N ASN A 21 -16.85 40.76 -56.78
CA ASN A 21 -17.25 39.36 -56.86
C ASN A 21 -17.41 38.92 -55.41
N GLY A 22 -18.64 39.09 -54.92
CA GLY A 22 -19.11 38.31 -53.80
C GLY A 22 -18.93 36.85 -54.16
N HIS A 23 -18.23 36.12 -53.31
CA HIS A 23 -18.46 34.69 -53.24
C HIS A 23 -19.93 34.54 -52.80
N ASP A 24 -20.84 34.42 -53.76
CA ASP A 24 -22.12 33.77 -53.54
C ASP A 24 -21.77 32.35 -53.11
N THR A 25 -21.62 32.15 -51.80
CA THR A 25 -21.67 30.82 -51.21
C THR A 25 -23.02 30.26 -51.55
N ASP A 26 -23.03 29.32 -52.49
CA ASP A 26 -24.21 28.59 -52.93
C ASP A 26 -24.99 28.13 -51.68
N PRO A 27 -26.26 28.55 -51.48
CA PRO A 27 -27.02 28.28 -50.26
C PRO A 27 -27.04 26.80 -49.89
N ASN A 28 -27.00 25.95 -50.91
CA ASN A 28 -26.98 24.49 -50.81
C ASN A 28 -25.67 23.94 -50.19
N ILE A 29 -24.53 24.62 -50.38
CA ILE A 29 -23.24 24.24 -49.78
C ILE A 29 -23.19 24.63 -48.30
N LEU A 30 -23.75 25.79 -47.93
CA LEU A 30 -23.81 26.24 -46.54
C LEU A 30 -24.75 25.36 -45.71
N GLU A 31 -25.89 24.96 -46.28
CA GLU A 31 -26.85 24.07 -45.65
C GLU A 31 -26.25 22.68 -45.41
N ALA A 32 -25.62 22.07 -46.43
CA ALA A 32 -24.92 20.80 -46.28
C ALA A 32 -23.77 20.85 -45.25
N ALA A 33 -23.04 21.97 -45.16
CA ALA A 33 -21.98 22.16 -44.17
C ALA A 33 -22.53 22.30 -42.73
N LEU A 34 -23.67 22.97 -42.55
CA LEU A 34 -24.34 23.09 -41.26
C LEU A 34 -24.90 21.76 -40.77
N GLU A 35 -25.48 20.96 -41.67
CA GLU A 35 -25.93 19.59 -41.37
C GLU A 35 -24.76 18.68 -40.99
N SER A 36 -23.64 18.76 -41.74
CA SER A 36 -22.42 18.01 -41.44
C SER A 36 -21.82 18.40 -40.08
N LYS A 37 -21.81 19.70 -39.75
CA LYS A 37 -21.37 20.20 -38.44
C LYS A 37 -22.27 19.70 -37.31
N ALA A 38 -23.59 19.78 -37.46
CA ALA A 38 -24.54 19.30 -36.46
C ALA A 38 -24.37 17.79 -36.22
N HIS A 39 -24.15 17.02 -37.29
CA HIS A 39 -23.87 15.59 -37.19
C HIS A 39 -22.56 15.30 -36.44
N LEU A 40 -21.49 16.05 -36.70
CA LEU A 40 -20.22 15.93 -35.97
C LEU A 40 -20.36 16.30 -34.50
N GLU A 41 -21.12 17.36 -34.16
CA GLU A 41 -21.38 17.75 -32.78
C GLU A 41 -22.13 16.67 -32.01
N GLU A 42 -23.13 16.04 -32.65
CA GLU A 42 -23.86 14.91 -32.08
C GLU A 42 -22.94 13.69 -31.87
N GLN A 43 -22.13 13.32 -32.87
CA GLN A 43 -21.15 12.23 -32.73
C GLN A 43 -20.14 12.50 -31.59
N VAL A 44 -19.65 13.73 -31.47
CA VAL A 44 -18.74 14.12 -30.38
C VAL A 44 -19.43 14.02 -29.03
N SER A 45 -20.70 14.43 -28.92
CA SER A 45 -21.51 14.28 -27.71
C SER A 45 -21.67 12.81 -27.31
N GLN A 46 -22.02 11.96 -28.27
CA GLN A 46 -22.16 10.51 -28.07
C GLN A 46 -20.84 9.86 -27.63
N LEU A 47 -19.72 10.20 -28.28
CA LEU A 47 -18.39 9.70 -27.91
C LEU A 47 -17.97 10.15 -26.52
N ARG A 48 -18.25 11.42 -26.13
CA ARG A 48 -17.98 11.92 -24.78
C ARG A 48 -18.74 11.15 -23.72
N ASN A 49 -20.03 10.87 -23.97
CA ASN A 49 -20.87 10.10 -23.06
C ASN A 49 -20.40 8.64 -22.93
N ALA A 50 -20.07 8.00 -24.06
CA ALA A 50 -19.52 6.65 -24.07
C ALA A 50 -18.18 6.57 -23.31
N LEU A 51 -17.27 7.54 -23.52
CA LEU A 51 -16.00 7.63 -22.80
C LEU A 51 -16.20 7.86 -21.30
N ALA A 52 -17.15 8.71 -20.89
CA ALA A 52 -17.47 8.94 -19.49
C ALA A 52 -18.04 7.69 -18.82
N LYS A 53 -18.85 6.90 -19.53
CA LYS A 53 -19.34 5.60 -19.07
C LYS A 53 -18.19 4.60 -18.92
N ALA A 54 -17.39 4.40 -19.96
CA ALA A 54 -16.25 3.48 -19.95
C ALA A 54 -15.23 3.82 -18.84
N ARG A 55 -14.98 5.11 -18.59
CA ARG A 55 -14.14 5.57 -17.48
C ARG A 55 -14.70 5.19 -16.11
N ARG A 56 -16.02 5.37 -15.89
CA ARG A 56 -16.68 4.97 -14.64
C ARG A 56 -16.63 3.47 -14.43
N ASP A 57 -16.91 2.69 -15.47
CA ASP A 57 -16.86 1.23 -15.41
C ASP A 57 -15.43 0.75 -15.09
N LEU A 58 -14.41 1.29 -15.76
CA LEU A 58 -13.01 0.98 -15.48
C LEU A 58 -12.60 1.35 -14.04
N GLN A 59 -13.04 2.51 -13.54
CA GLN A 59 -12.79 2.91 -12.15
C GLN A 59 -13.47 1.96 -11.16
N GLY A 60 -14.70 1.54 -11.45
CA GLY A 60 -15.46 0.57 -10.67
C GLY A 60 -14.74 -0.78 -10.59
N THR A 61 -14.35 -1.35 -11.74
CA THR A 61 -13.60 -2.61 -11.81
C THR A 61 -12.29 -2.52 -11.04
N ARG A 62 -11.48 -1.49 -11.28
CA ARG A 62 -10.21 -1.30 -10.56
C ARG A 62 -10.38 -1.12 -9.06
N ALA A 63 -11.45 -0.44 -8.62
CA ALA A 63 -11.76 -0.31 -7.19
C ALA A 63 -12.25 -1.63 -6.59
N GLY A 64 -12.96 -2.45 -7.37
CA GLY A 64 -13.32 -3.82 -7.01
C GLY A 64 -12.09 -4.70 -6.84
N GLU A 65 -11.19 -4.70 -7.83
CA GLU A 65 -9.92 -5.45 -7.81
C GLU A 65 -9.04 -5.06 -6.63
N ARG A 66 -8.86 -3.75 -6.37
CA ARG A 66 -8.08 -3.28 -5.21
C ARG A 66 -8.69 -3.77 -3.90
N ARG A 67 -10.01 -3.71 -3.75
CA ARG A 67 -10.69 -4.21 -2.54
C ARG A 67 -10.55 -5.72 -2.41
N ALA A 68 -10.77 -6.47 -3.48
CA ALA A 68 -10.61 -7.92 -3.49
C ALA A 68 -9.18 -8.34 -3.13
N ARG A 69 -8.18 -7.66 -3.69
CA ARG A 69 -6.77 -7.88 -3.35
C ARG A 69 -6.46 -7.51 -1.90
N HIS A 70 -6.91 -6.33 -1.44
CA HIS A 70 -6.72 -5.91 -0.05
C HIS A 70 -7.32 -6.92 0.93
N SER A 71 -8.56 -7.36 0.70
CA SER A 71 -9.23 -8.38 1.50
C SER A 71 -8.56 -9.77 1.43
N ALA A 72 -7.90 -10.10 0.33
CA ALA A 72 -7.14 -11.35 0.21
C ALA A 72 -5.78 -11.31 0.93
N GLU A 73 -5.22 -10.12 1.14
CA GLU A 73 -3.87 -9.91 1.67
C GLU A 73 -3.84 -9.31 3.10
N HIS A 74 -4.97 -8.83 3.63
CA HIS A 74 -5.04 -8.20 4.95
C HIS A 74 -6.05 -8.86 5.87
N ASP A 75 -5.78 -8.76 7.16
CA ASP A 75 -6.66 -9.16 8.24
C ASP A 75 -7.80 -8.14 8.40
N SER A 76 -9.04 -8.61 8.42
CA SER A 76 -10.23 -7.75 8.42
C SER A 76 -10.39 -6.96 9.73
N LEU A 77 -9.87 -7.48 10.85
CA LEU A 77 -10.01 -6.86 12.16
C LEU A 77 -8.99 -5.73 12.37
N THR A 78 -7.72 -6.02 12.11
CA THR A 78 -6.57 -5.15 12.42
C THR A 78 -6.09 -4.33 11.23
N GLN A 79 -6.50 -4.70 10.00
CA GLN A 79 -6.00 -4.12 8.75
C GLN A 79 -4.50 -4.29 8.51
N LEU A 80 -3.82 -5.11 9.32
CA LEU A 80 -2.46 -5.56 9.03
C LEU A 80 -2.48 -6.59 7.91
N PRO A 81 -1.37 -6.78 7.17
CA PRO A 81 -1.23 -7.94 6.31
C PRO A 81 -1.51 -9.24 7.05
N ASN A 82 -2.12 -10.18 6.34
CA ASN A 82 -2.49 -11.50 6.85
C ASN A 82 -1.35 -12.52 6.65
N ARG A 83 -1.57 -13.76 7.10
CA ARG A 83 -0.63 -14.88 6.93
C ARG A 83 -0.18 -15.09 5.49
N ARG A 84 -1.10 -15.02 4.52
CA ARG A 84 -0.77 -15.21 3.10
C ARG A 84 0.18 -14.13 2.59
N HIS A 85 -0.07 -12.87 2.94
CA HIS A 85 0.82 -11.77 2.56
C HIS A 85 2.17 -11.87 3.27
N PHE A 86 2.17 -12.24 4.55
CA PHE A 86 3.40 -12.50 5.31
C PHE A 86 4.30 -13.53 4.62
N GLU A 87 3.75 -14.69 4.25
CA GLU A 87 4.50 -15.77 3.58
C GLU A 87 5.11 -15.31 2.25
N ALA A 88 4.36 -14.52 1.47
CA ALA A 88 4.88 -13.93 0.23
C ALA A 88 6.03 -12.95 0.50
N CYS A 89 5.88 -12.05 1.48
CA CYS A 89 6.94 -11.11 1.88
C CYS A 89 8.18 -11.80 2.45
N LEU A 90 8.00 -12.90 3.18
CA LEU A 90 9.09 -13.70 3.73
C LEU A 90 9.89 -14.36 2.61
N GLN A 91 9.21 -14.96 1.64
CA GLN A 91 9.86 -15.60 0.50
C GLN A 91 10.64 -14.60 -0.37
N GLU A 92 10.07 -13.42 -0.62
CA GLU A 92 10.76 -12.32 -1.28
C GLU A 92 12.00 -11.88 -0.50
N ALA A 93 11.87 -11.65 0.81
CA ALA A 93 12.97 -11.20 1.66
C ALA A 93 14.11 -12.22 1.72
N LEU A 94 13.80 -13.52 1.74
CA LEU A 94 14.81 -14.58 1.66
C LEU A 94 15.56 -14.57 0.34
N THR A 95 14.85 -14.30 -0.77
CA THR A 95 15.48 -14.16 -2.09
C THR A 95 16.40 -12.94 -2.16
N GLU A 96 15.98 -11.82 -1.59
CA GLU A 96 16.79 -10.59 -1.45
C GLU A 96 18.02 -10.81 -0.55
N GLN A 97 17.86 -11.58 0.54
CA GLN A 97 18.93 -11.91 1.48
C GLN A 97 20.09 -12.62 0.77
N ILE A 98 19.81 -13.57 -0.13
CA ILE A 98 20.81 -14.33 -0.88
C ILE A 98 21.70 -13.41 -1.71
N SER A 99 21.12 -12.39 -2.35
CA SER A 99 21.85 -11.48 -3.23
C SER A 99 22.53 -10.33 -2.48
N THR A 100 21.90 -9.79 -1.43
CA THR A 100 22.41 -8.60 -0.71
C THR A 100 23.29 -8.94 0.50
N ARG A 101 23.21 -10.18 1.00
CA ARG A 101 23.82 -10.65 2.27
C ARG A 101 23.46 -9.81 3.49
N LYS A 102 22.41 -8.99 3.43
CA LYS A 102 21.91 -8.26 4.61
C LYS A 102 21.12 -9.22 5.50
N GLY A 103 21.18 -9.05 6.82
CA GLY A 103 20.45 -9.94 7.73
C GLY A 103 18.93 -9.79 7.60
N LEU A 104 18.23 -10.90 7.81
CA LEU A 104 16.78 -10.99 7.89
C LEU A 104 16.41 -11.57 9.25
N ALA A 105 15.44 -11.00 9.96
CA ALA A 105 14.92 -11.59 11.18
C ALA A 105 13.40 -11.69 11.15
N LEU A 106 12.90 -12.74 11.79
CA LEU A 106 11.49 -13.01 11.99
C LEU A 106 11.22 -12.97 13.49
N PHE A 107 10.27 -12.13 13.89
CA PHE A 107 9.73 -12.09 15.23
C PHE A 107 8.36 -12.74 15.19
N PHE A 108 8.12 -13.74 16.02
CA PHE A 108 6.82 -14.36 16.22
C PHE A 108 6.29 -13.95 17.60
N LEU A 109 5.08 -13.45 17.66
CA LEU A 109 4.48 -12.89 18.88
C LEU A 109 3.17 -13.58 19.19
N ASP A 110 2.95 -13.90 20.45
CA ASP A 110 1.68 -14.39 20.99
C ASP A 110 1.29 -13.52 22.19
N LEU A 111 0.00 -13.24 22.39
CA LEU A 111 -0.47 -12.43 23.52
C LEU A 111 -0.81 -13.34 24.71
N ASP A 112 -0.04 -13.22 25.78
CA ASP A 112 -0.23 -14.02 26.99
C ASP A 112 -1.65 -13.82 27.55
N ASP A 113 -2.31 -14.93 27.87
CA ASP A 113 -3.64 -15.01 28.46
C ASP A 113 -4.74 -14.20 27.72
N PHE A 114 -4.60 -13.97 26.41
CA PHE A 114 -5.61 -13.25 25.63
C PHE A 114 -6.99 -13.90 25.67
N LYS A 115 -7.05 -15.24 25.79
CA LYS A 115 -8.31 -15.95 26.01
C LYS A 115 -9.01 -15.50 27.31
N GLN A 116 -8.26 -15.28 28.40
CA GLN A 116 -8.82 -14.79 29.66
C GLN A 116 -9.41 -13.38 29.53
N VAL A 117 -8.83 -12.54 28.67
CA VAL A 117 -9.40 -11.23 28.33
C VAL A 117 -10.77 -11.39 27.66
N ASN A 118 -10.88 -12.29 26.67
CA ASN A 118 -12.17 -12.57 26.02
C ASN A 118 -13.19 -13.14 26.99
N ASP A 119 -12.77 -14.06 27.87
CA ASP A 119 -13.66 -14.70 28.83
C ASP A 119 -14.16 -13.71 29.90
N SER A 120 -13.33 -12.74 30.30
CA SER A 120 -13.65 -11.77 31.36
C SER A 120 -14.35 -10.50 30.85
N HIS A 121 -14.04 -10.06 29.62
CA HIS A 121 -14.50 -8.77 29.07
C HIS A 121 -15.27 -8.89 27.75
N GLY A 122 -15.42 -10.12 27.23
CA GLY A 122 -16.11 -10.41 25.98
C GLY A 122 -15.25 -10.17 24.73
N HIS A 123 -15.61 -10.85 23.64
CA HIS A 123 -14.90 -10.77 22.36
C HIS A 123 -14.79 -9.35 21.80
N ALA A 124 -15.79 -8.48 22.03
CA ALA A 124 -15.72 -7.10 21.57
C ALA A 124 -14.57 -6.32 22.22
N ALA A 125 -14.23 -6.60 23.48
CA ALA A 125 -13.09 -6.00 24.17
C ALA A 125 -11.78 -6.57 23.64
N GLY A 126 -11.71 -7.90 23.43
CA GLY A 126 -10.56 -8.55 22.79
C GLY A 126 -10.27 -8.00 21.38
N ASP A 127 -11.30 -7.79 20.57
CA ASP A 127 -11.19 -7.18 19.24
C ASP A 127 -10.64 -5.75 19.28
N ARG A 128 -11.05 -4.96 20.29
CA ARG A 128 -10.50 -3.61 20.49
C ARG A 128 -9.04 -3.68 20.92
N LEU A 129 -8.70 -4.61 21.82
CA LEU A 129 -7.33 -4.84 22.26
C LEU A 129 -6.43 -5.23 21.08
N LEU A 130 -6.86 -6.17 20.23
CA LEU A 130 -6.10 -6.58 19.05
C LEU A 130 -5.84 -5.42 18.09
N ARG A 131 -6.80 -4.50 17.89
CA ARG A 131 -6.59 -3.29 17.08
C ARG A 131 -5.55 -2.35 17.70
N VAL A 132 -5.57 -2.18 19.03
CA VAL A 132 -4.58 -1.36 19.74
C VAL A 132 -3.18 -1.97 19.65
N VAL A 133 -3.07 -3.28 19.87
CA VAL A 133 -1.81 -4.03 19.72
C VAL A 133 -1.27 -3.90 18.29
N ALA A 134 -2.11 -4.11 17.29
CA ALA A 134 -1.73 -3.97 15.89
C ALA A 134 -1.17 -2.57 15.57
N ALA A 135 -1.86 -1.51 16.02
CA ALA A 135 -1.40 -0.15 15.83
C ALA A 135 -0.04 0.12 16.51
N ARG A 136 0.14 -0.40 17.74
CA ARG A 136 1.36 -0.27 18.53
C ARG A 136 2.55 -0.99 17.91
N LEU A 137 2.36 -2.20 17.42
CA LEU A 137 3.38 -2.96 16.70
C LEU A 137 3.79 -2.21 15.42
N ASN A 138 2.81 -1.78 14.63
CA ASN A 138 3.05 -1.07 13.36
C ASN A 138 3.76 0.29 13.56
N GLN A 139 3.53 0.97 14.68
CA GLN A 139 4.25 2.21 15.04
C GLN A 139 5.66 1.94 15.61
N ALA A 140 5.90 0.76 16.16
CA ALA A 140 7.16 0.42 16.78
C ALA A 140 8.25 0.02 15.76
N VAL A 141 7.85 -0.54 14.63
CA VAL A 141 8.77 -0.94 13.54
C VAL A 141 9.00 0.18 12.53
N ARG A 142 9.93 -0.02 11.60
CA ARG A 142 10.20 0.94 10.51
C ARG A 142 9.26 0.69 9.34
N LYS A 143 9.24 1.61 8.37
CA LYS A 143 8.37 1.53 7.19
C LYS A 143 8.73 0.35 6.27
N GLU A 144 10.00 -0.02 6.23
CA GLU A 144 10.53 -1.15 5.47
C GLU A 144 10.27 -2.52 6.11
N ASP A 145 9.89 -2.53 7.40
CA ASP A 145 9.55 -3.75 8.13
C ASP A 145 8.07 -4.08 7.90
N VAL A 146 7.73 -5.37 7.99
CA VAL A 146 6.35 -5.83 7.81
C VAL A 146 5.82 -6.35 9.13
N VAL A 147 4.66 -5.85 9.58
CA VAL A 147 3.92 -6.40 10.72
C VAL A 147 2.68 -7.10 10.18
N CYS A 148 2.44 -8.34 10.61
CA CYS A 148 1.31 -9.13 10.18
C CYS A 148 0.55 -9.70 11.38
N ARG A 149 -0.77 -9.91 11.19
CA ARG A 149 -1.55 -10.78 12.08
C ARG A 149 -1.71 -12.13 11.40
N LEU A 150 -1.23 -13.19 12.05
CA LEU A 150 -1.24 -14.53 11.49
C LEU A 150 -2.55 -15.27 11.75
N GLY A 151 -3.25 -14.90 12.83
CA GLY A 151 -4.54 -15.45 13.26
C GLY A 151 -4.70 -15.28 14.76
N GLY A 152 -5.93 -15.30 15.28
CA GLY A 152 -6.16 -15.20 16.74
C GLY A 152 -5.44 -14.01 17.39
N ASP A 153 -4.57 -14.30 18.33
CA ASP A 153 -3.68 -13.42 19.06
C ASP A 153 -2.21 -13.46 18.58
N GLU A 154 -1.94 -14.16 17.48
CA GLU A 154 -0.61 -14.31 16.91
C GLU A 154 -0.28 -13.19 15.91
N PHE A 155 0.89 -12.59 16.10
CA PHE A 155 1.46 -11.59 15.21
C PHE A 155 2.86 -12.00 14.76
N ALA A 156 3.30 -11.45 13.64
CA ALA A 156 4.68 -11.59 13.18
C ALA A 156 5.25 -10.26 12.70
N CYS A 157 6.55 -10.06 12.92
CA CYS A 157 7.29 -8.96 12.31
C CYS A 157 8.44 -9.51 11.45
N LEU A 158 8.54 -9.04 10.21
CA LEU A 158 9.64 -9.35 9.30
C LEU A 158 10.56 -8.14 9.17
N LEU A 159 11.80 -8.30 9.61
CA LEU A 159 12.79 -7.23 9.69
C LEU A 159 13.88 -7.43 8.65
N ARG A 160 13.95 -6.51 7.69
CA ARG A 160 14.88 -6.58 6.55
C ARG A 160 16.10 -5.70 6.80
N GLY A 161 17.22 -6.01 6.15
CA GLY A 161 18.36 -5.09 6.10
C GLY A 161 19.18 -5.00 7.39
N LEU A 162 19.16 -6.04 8.22
CA LEU A 162 19.80 -6.02 9.53
C LEU A 162 21.33 -6.05 9.41
N SER A 163 21.97 -5.20 10.22
CA SER A 163 23.43 -5.11 10.30
C SER A 163 23.99 -5.70 11.60
N GLN A 164 23.23 -5.69 12.70
CA GLN A 164 23.71 -6.09 14.02
C GLN A 164 22.60 -6.69 14.90
N THR A 165 22.89 -7.78 15.61
CA THR A 165 21.95 -8.43 16.55
C THR A 165 21.50 -7.52 17.69
N ARG A 166 22.31 -6.53 18.10
CA ARG A 166 21.93 -5.54 19.13
C ARG A 166 20.67 -4.76 18.74
N GLN A 167 20.47 -4.48 17.46
CA GLN A 167 19.26 -3.79 16.96
C GLN A 167 18.00 -4.62 17.22
N LEU A 168 18.12 -5.95 17.14
CA LEU A 168 17.01 -6.87 17.40
C LEU A 168 16.62 -6.90 18.88
N MET A 169 17.59 -6.92 19.79
CA MET A 169 17.30 -6.86 21.23
C MET A 169 16.58 -5.56 21.62
N GLN A 170 17.03 -4.43 21.08
CA GLN A 170 16.39 -3.14 21.32
C GLN A 170 14.97 -3.09 20.78
N LEU A 171 14.73 -3.65 19.59
CA LEU A 171 13.40 -3.71 19.01
C LEU A 171 12.49 -4.69 19.76
N ALA A 172 13.00 -5.84 20.21
CA ALA A 172 12.25 -6.80 21.01
C ALA A 172 11.75 -6.18 22.31
N ALA A 173 12.64 -5.48 23.04
CA ALA A 173 12.27 -4.73 24.24
C ALA A 173 11.24 -3.64 23.93
N LYS A 174 11.44 -2.87 22.85
CA LYS A 174 10.50 -1.83 22.42
C LYS A 174 9.11 -2.41 22.07
N LEU A 175 9.05 -3.53 21.37
CA LEU A 175 7.79 -4.20 21.02
C LEU A 175 7.10 -4.73 22.27
N PHE A 176 7.86 -5.35 23.18
CA PHE A 176 7.35 -5.81 24.46
C PHE A 176 6.72 -4.67 25.25
N ASP A 177 7.45 -3.58 25.49
CA ASP A 177 6.96 -2.43 26.26
C ASP A 177 5.75 -1.76 25.60
N SER A 178 5.77 -1.64 24.26
CA SER A 178 4.67 -1.06 23.50
C SER A 178 3.38 -1.86 23.67
N VAL A 179 3.44 -3.19 23.58
CA VAL A 179 2.27 -4.06 23.77
C VAL A 179 1.84 -4.10 25.24
N ALA A 180 2.79 -4.21 26.17
CA ALA A 180 2.53 -4.31 27.61
C ALA A 180 1.97 -3.02 28.23
N ALA A 181 2.10 -1.87 27.55
CA ALA A 181 1.53 -0.62 28.02
C ALA A 181 0.00 -0.76 28.23
N PRO A 182 -0.57 -0.19 29.29
CA PRO A 182 -2.00 -0.30 29.53
C PRO A 182 -2.85 0.28 28.38
N CYS A 183 -3.95 -0.39 28.06
CA CYS A 183 -4.91 -0.02 27.03
C CYS A 183 -6.20 0.44 27.72
N ARG A 184 -6.51 1.73 27.62
CA ARG A 184 -7.81 2.24 28.06
C ARG A 184 -8.87 1.88 27.02
N LEU A 185 -9.78 1.00 27.41
CA LEU A 185 -10.90 0.55 26.60
C LEU A 185 -12.18 0.96 27.34
N ASP A 186 -12.79 2.06 26.86
CA ASP A 186 -13.97 2.67 27.48
C ASP A 186 -13.73 3.02 28.97
N THR A 187 -14.32 2.26 29.89
CA THR A 187 -14.20 2.44 31.35
C THR A 187 -13.21 1.47 32.00
N CYS A 188 -12.59 0.55 31.26
CA CYS A 188 -11.61 -0.39 31.80
C CYS A 188 -10.20 -0.14 31.26
N GLU A 189 -9.21 -0.52 32.07
CA GLU A 189 -7.80 -0.51 31.70
C GLU A 189 -7.35 -1.96 31.61
N LEU A 190 -7.00 -2.41 30.40
CA LEU A 190 -6.56 -3.78 30.12
C LEU A 190 -5.09 -3.76 29.73
N SER A 191 -4.33 -4.76 30.17
CA SER A 191 -2.94 -4.97 29.76
C SER A 191 -2.73 -6.43 29.42
N VAL A 192 -2.03 -6.70 28.32
CA VAL A 192 -1.56 -8.02 27.94
C VAL A 192 -0.06 -7.96 27.70
N ARG A 193 0.64 -9.03 27.99
CA ARG A 193 2.08 -9.14 27.73
C ARG A 193 2.26 -9.95 26.44
N PRO A 194 3.19 -9.58 25.56
CA PRO A 194 3.56 -10.45 24.47
C PRO A 194 4.66 -11.42 24.93
N SER A 195 4.58 -12.64 24.42
CA SER A 195 5.72 -13.55 24.34
C SER A 195 6.29 -13.49 22.93
N ILE A 196 7.58 -13.20 22.79
CA ILE A 196 8.23 -12.92 21.49
C ILE A 196 9.37 -13.92 21.23
N GLY A 197 9.29 -14.64 20.12
CA GLY A 197 10.34 -15.51 19.63
C GLY A 197 11.06 -14.93 18.43
N ILE A 198 12.39 -15.06 18.37
CA ILE A 198 13.22 -14.40 17.36
C ILE A 198 14.07 -15.43 16.60
N ALA A 199 13.85 -15.53 15.28
CA ALA A 199 14.70 -16.27 14.36
C ALA A 199 15.45 -15.32 13.42
N ILE A 200 16.69 -15.65 13.05
CA ILE A 200 17.55 -14.82 12.21
C ILE A 200 18.07 -15.67 11.06
N CYS A 201 17.93 -15.20 9.82
CA CYS A 201 18.57 -15.82 8.66
C CYS A 201 19.94 -15.15 8.40
N PRO A 202 20.99 -15.96 8.12
CA PRO A 202 20.95 -17.41 7.91
C PRO A 202 21.14 -18.29 9.15
N GLN A 203 21.37 -17.72 10.34
CA GLN A 203 21.82 -18.45 11.53
C GLN A 203 20.82 -19.50 12.04
N HIS A 204 19.52 -19.23 11.94
CA HIS A 204 18.42 -20.05 12.43
C HIS A 204 17.60 -20.60 11.24
N GLY A 205 18.24 -20.82 10.10
CA GLY A 205 17.61 -21.35 8.90
C GLY A 205 17.60 -20.38 7.71
N MET A 206 17.45 -20.96 6.53
CA MET A 206 17.46 -20.25 5.25
C MET A 206 16.11 -20.37 4.49
N THR A 207 15.14 -21.09 5.05
CA THR A 207 13.80 -21.22 4.49
C THR A 207 12.78 -20.52 5.39
N GLY A 208 11.65 -20.12 4.81
CA GLY A 208 10.57 -19.50 5.57
C GLY A 208 9.99 -20.44 6.63
N THR A 209 9.90 -21.73 6.30
CA THR A 209 9.44 -22.79 7.21
C THR A 209 10.35 -22.92 8.43
N ASP A 210 11.68 -22.95 8.23
CA ASP A 210 12.63 -23.06 9.35
C ASP A 210 12.55 -21.83 10.25
N LEU A 211 12.55 -20.63 9.67
CA LEU A 211 12.48 -19.39 10.45
C LEU A 211 11.19 -19.27 11.26
N LEU A 212 10.05 -19.67 10.68
CA LEU A 212 8.78 -19.69 11.39
C LEU A 212 8.79 -20.70 12.55
N ALA A 213 9.22 -21.93 12.28
CA ALA A 213 9.27 -22.98 13.31
C ALA A 213 10.24 -22.63 14.45
N HIS A 214 11.40 -22.07 14.13
CA HIS A 214 12.40 -21.66 15.11
C HIS A 214 11.95 -20.43 15.91
N ALA A 215 11.30 -19.45 15.29
CA ALA A 215 10.74 -18.33 16.01
C ALA A 215 9.59 -18.75 16.92
N ASP A 216 8.72 -19.66 16.48
CA ASP A 216 7.65 -20.23 17.30
C ASP A 216 8.21 -20.98 18.53
N ALA A 217 9.21 -21.84 18.33
CA ALA A 217 9.89 -22.53 19.43
C ALA A 217 10.52 -21.56 20.44
N ALA A 218 11.15 -20.48 19.96
CA ALA A 218 11.71 -19.44 20.81
C ALA A 218 10.61 -18.66 21.56
N MET A 219 9.48 -18.37 20.91
CA MET A 219 8.33 -17.69 21.52
C MET A 219 7.76 -18.54 22.66
N TYR A 220 7.56 -19.83 22.40
CA TYR A 220 7.04 -20.76 23.40
C TYR A 220 7.97 -20.85 24.62
N ARG A 221 9.29 -20.82 24.41
CA ARG A 221 10.26 -20.72 25.50
C ARG A 221 10.10 -19.41 26.29
N ALA A 222 10.02 -18.28 25.60
CA ALA A 222 9.82 -16.97 26.24
C ALA A 222 8.53 -16.94 27.07
N LYS A 223 7.47 -17.59 26.58
CA LYS A 223 6.18 -17.73 27.28
C LYS A 223 6.30 -18.58 28.54
N ARG A 224 6.94 -19.74 28.43
CA ARG A 224 7.15 -20.64 29.58
C ARG A 224 8.04 -20.06 30.66
N GLU A 225 9.08 -19.32 30.27
CA GLU A 225 10.05 -18.71 31.18
C GLU A 225 9.65 -17.29 31.61
N GLN A 226 8.58 -16.74 31.02
CA GLN A 226 8.08 -15.38 31.26
C GLN A 226 9.14 -14.28 31.06
N THR A 227 10.09 -14.50 30.15
CA THR A 227 11.18 -13.57 29.84
C THR A 227 10.73 -12.41 28.94
N GLY A 228 9.55 -12.52 28.34
CA GLY A 228 8.99 -11.56 27.38
C GLY A 228 9.52 -11.76 25.96
N TYR A 229 10.81 -12.05 25.79
CA TYR A 229 11.35 -12.45 24.49
C TYR A 229 12.49 -13.47 24.61
N ALA A 230 12.71 -14.25 23.55
CA ALA A 230 13.85 -15.16 23.43
C ALA A 230 14.29 -15.29 21.96
N PHE A 231 15.61 -15.44 21.76
CA PHE A 231 16.15 -15.86 20.48
C PHE A 231 16.03 -17.38 20.36
N PHE A 232 15.95 -17.89 19.13
CA PHE A 232 16.09 -19.33 18.93
C PHE A 232 17.52 -19.77 19.30
N GLU A 233 17.61 -20.87 20.05
CA GLU A 233 18.87 -21.51 20.43
C GLU A 233 18.84 -22.93 19.88
N GLY A 234 19.47 -23.12 18.72
CA GLY A 234 19.64 -24.41 18.07
C GLY A 234 20.79 -24.36 17.07
N PRO A 235 21.36 -25.52 16.68
CA PRO A 235 22.41 -25.55 15.67
C PRO A 235 21.89 -25.03 14.33
N ALA A 236 22.74 -24.26 13.64
CA ALA A 236 22.50 -23.74 12.30
C ALA A 236 22.42 -24.86 11.25
#